data_AF-A0A830E2J8-F1
#
_entry.id   AF-A0A830E2J8-F1
#
_cell.length_a   1.000
_cell.length_b   1.000
_cell.length_c   1.000
_cell.angle_alpha   90.00
_cell.angle_beta   90.00
_cell.angle_gamma   90.00
#
_symmetry.space_group_name_H-M   'P 1'
#
loop_
_entity.id
_entity.type
_entity.pdbx_description
1 polymer ?
#
loop_
_entity_poly.entity_id
_entity_poly.type
_entity_poly.pdbx_seq_one_letter_code
_entity_poly.pdbx_strand_id
1 'polypeptide(L)'
;MRIVYSKDNGDVIFDLVDETSGSVIRRFRIVKKRLLNGRWLIRVYEVNGDREDLFDEYEVPELRTEDVVRRELIRILNGEFGLNPY
;
A
#
# COMPACT_ATOMS: atom_id res chain seq x y z
N MET A 1 -3.01 15.67 5.82
CA MET A 1 -2.29 14.65 5.03
C MET A 1 -3.33 13.83 4.29
N ARG A 2 -3.13 13.50 3.02
CA ARG A 2 -4.04 12.65 2.25
C ARG A 2 -3.31 11.46 1.65
N ILE A 3 -3.98 10.32 1.56
CA ILE A 3 -3.49 9.15 0.82
C ILE A 3 -4.02 9.23 -0.60
N VAL A 4 -3.12 9.25 -1.58
CA VAL A 4 -3.46 9.14 -3.00
C VAL A 4 -3.01 7.76 -3.47
N TYR A 5 -3.87 7.04 -4.20
CA TYR A 5 -3.47 5.78 -4.81
C TYR A 5 -3.48 5.88 -6.34
N SER A 6 -2.54 5.20 -6.98
CA SER A 6 -2.47 5.03 -8.42
C SER A 6 -2.16 3.58 -8.77
N LYS A 7 -2.37 3.21 -10.03
CA LYS A 7 -1.98 1.89 -10.54
C LYS A 7 -0.90 2.07 -11.59
N ASP A 8 0.15 1.26 -11.49
CA ASP A 8 1.24 1.22 -12.47
C ASP A 8 1.54 -0.24 -12.80
N ASN A 9 1.38 -0.65 -14.06
CA ASN A 9 1.67 -2.01 -14.55
C ASN A 9 1.07 -3.18 -13.71
N GLY A 10 -0.06 -2.97 -13.03
CA GLY A 10 -0.71 -3.98 -12.18
C GLY A 10 -0.32 -3.92 -10.70
N ASP A 11 0.68 -3.11 -10.36
CA ASP A 11 1.04 -2.73 -9.00
C ASP A 11 0.17 -1.56 -8.52
N VAL A 12 -0.03 -1.49 -7.21
CA VAL A 12 -0.75 -0.38 -6.59
C VAL A 12 0.27 0.48 -5.86
N ILE A 13 0.31 1.77 -6.18
CA ILE A 13 1.18 2.75 -5.54
C ILE A 13 0.33 3.64 -4.63
N PHE A 14 0.79 3.86 -3.41
CA PHE A 14 0.17 4.75 -2.43
C PHE A 14 1.14 5.88 -2.09
N ASP A 15 0.74 7.12 -2.35
CA ASP A 15 1.47 8.32 -2.00
C ASP A 15 0.81 8.99 -0.80
N LEU A 16 1.57 9.14 0.29
CA LEU A 16 1.19 9.99 1.40
C LEU A 16 1.58 11.43 1.04
N VAL A 17 0.57 12.27 0.81
CA VAL A 17 0.75 13.64 0.35
C VAL A 17 0.48 14.62 1.49
N ASP A 18 1.40 15.55 1.70
CA ASP A 18 1.21 16.71 2.55
C ASP A 18 0.21 17.66 1.88
N GLU A 19 -0.89 18.00 2.56
CA GLU A 19 -1.96 18.81 1.94
C GLU A 19 -1.61 20.28 1.81
N THR A 20 -0.68 20.78 2.63
CA THR A 20 -0.28 22.18 2.63
C THR A 20 0.68 22.49 1.49
N SER A 21 1.63 21.59 1.25
CA SER A 21 2.66 21.73 0.20
C SER A 21 2.35 20.97 -1.08
N GLY A 22 1.42 20.01 -1.03
CA GLY A 22 1.15 19.08 -2.14
C GLY A 22 2.27 18.06 -2.39
N SER A 23 3.30 18.03 -1.54
CA SER A 23 4.47 17.18 -1.72
C SER A 23 4.22 15.75 -1.23
N VAL A 24 4.77 14.76 -1.93
CA VAL A 24 4.77 13.36 -1.49
C VAL A 24 5.77 13.24 -0.33
N ILE A 25 5.26 12.87 0.85
CA ILE A 25 6.05 12.64 2.07
C ILE A 25 6.64 11.23 2.04
N ARG A 26 5.81 10.25 1.66
CA ARG A 26 6.17 8.83 1.58
C ARG A 26 5.44 8.18 0.42
N ARG A 27 6.08 7.21 -0.21
CA ARG A 27 5.50 6.42 -1.30
C ARG A 27 5.59 4.96 -0.94
N PHE A 28 4.52 4.20 -1.17
CA PHE A 28 4.49 2.76 -0.96
C PHE A 28 4.12 2.05 -2.25
N ARG A 29 4.92 1.08 -2.67
CA ARG A 29 4.59 0.17 -3.78
C ARG A 29 4.09 -1.15 -3.21
N ILE A 30 3.00 -1.64 -3.77
CA ILE A 30 2.36 -2.87 -3.30
C ILE A 30 2.32 -3.89 -4.41
N VAL A 31 3.00 -5.00 -4.15
CA VAL A 31 3.13 -6.12 -5.07
C VAL A 31 2.32 -7.28 -4.52
N LYS A 32 1.53 -7.91 -5.38
CA LYS A 32 0.73 -9.10 -5.04
C LYS A 32 1.24 -10.30 -5.83
N LYS A 33 1.45 -11.42 -5.15
CA LYS A 33 1.87 -12.69 -5.77
C LYS A 33 0.95 -13.82 -5.36
N ARG A 34 0.41 -14.56 -6.34
CA ARG A 34 -0.37 -15.76 -6.06
C ARG A 34 0.58 -16.90 -5.65
N LEU A 35 0.32 -17.49 -4.50
CA LEU A 35 1.06 -18.64 -3.97
C LEU A 35 0.47 -19.96 -4.49
N LEU A 36 1.29 -21.01 -4.51
CA LEU A 36 0.91 -22.34 -4.98
C LEU A 36 -0.23 -22.97 -4.15
N ASN A 37 -0.35 -22.57 -2.88
CA ASN A 37 -1.43 -22.97 -1.97
C ASN A 37 -2.76 -22.24 -2.21
N GLY A 38 -2.85 -21.41 -3.25
CA GLY A 38 -4.05 -20.63 -3.58
C GLY A 38 -4.19 -19.29 -2.85
N ARG A 39 -3.35 -19.02 -1.84
CA ARG A 39 -3.31 -17.73 -1.11
C ARG A 39 -2.60 -16.65 -1.94
N TRP A 40 -2.70 -15.41 -1.49
CA TRP A 40 -1.99 -14.27 -2.06
C TRP A 40 -1.03 -13.69 -1.05
N LEU A 41 0.23 -13.54 -1.46
CA LEU A 41 1.24 -12.80 -0.72
C LEU A 41 1.18 -11.35 -1.13
N ILE A 42 0.97 -10.46 -0.17
CA ILE A 42 1.01 -9.00 -0.35
C ILE A 42 2.31 -8.51 0.25
N ARG A 43 3.08 -7.76 -0.52
CA ARG A 43 4.31 -7.09 -0.08
C ARG A 43 4.15 -5.60 -0.24
N VAL A 44 4.38 -4.87 0.83
CA VAL A 44 4.36 -3.42 0.86
C VAL A 44 5.81 -2.95 0.95
N TYR A 45 6.26 -2.19 -0.03
CA TYR A 45 7.58 -1.59 -0.05
C TYR A 45 7.45 -0.08 0.15
N GLU A 46 8.22 0.50 1.04
CA GLU A 46 8.41 1.95 1.07
C GLU A 46 9.45 2.34 0.01
N VAL A 47 9.07 3.24 -0.88
CA VAL A 47 9.91 3.73 -1.97
C VAL A 47 10.57 5.03 -1.54
N ASN A 48 11.88 4.98 -1.34
CA ASN A 48 12.73 6.10 -0.94
C ASN A 48 13.69 6.45 -2.09
N GLY A 49 13.21 7.27 -3.03
CA GLY A 49 13.95 7.57 -4.26
C GLY A 49 14.06 6.33 -5.15
N ASP A 50 15.29 5.86 -5.39
CA ASP A 50 15.57 4.65 -6.19
C ASP A 50 15.59 3.35 -5.36
N ARG A 51 15.38 3.46 -4.03
CA ARG A 51 15.40 2.30 -3.12
C ARG A 51 14.00 1.88 -2.74
N GLU A 52 13.79 0.58 -2.63
CA GLU A 52 12.56 -0.03 -2.13
C GLU A 52 12.91 -0.87 -0.90
N ASP A 53 12.46 -0.42 0.27
CA ASP A 53 12.65 -1.13 1.53
C ASP A 53 11.35 -1.87 1.87
N LEU A 54 11.44 -3.16 2.21
CA LEU A 54 10.27 -3.95 2.60
C LEU A 54 9.70 -3.39 3.91
N PHE A 55 8.49 -2.86 3.84
CA PHE A 55 7.79 -2.28 4.97
C PHE A 55 6.99 -3.35 5.72
N ASP A 56 6.18 -4.12 4.98
CA ASP A 56 5.36 -5.18 5.56
C ASP A 56 5.08 -6.30 4.53
N GLU A 57 4.78 -7.50 5.04
CA GLU A 57 4.44 -8.68 4.23
C GLU A 57 3.35 -9.51 4.93
N TYR A 58 2.28 -9.83 4.20
CA TYR A 58 1.19 -10.65 4.74
C TYR A 58 0.49 -11.51 3.69
N GLU A 59 -0.08 -12.63 4.14
CA GLU A 59 -0.78 -13.60 3.28
C GLU A 59 -2.30 -13.52 3.45
N VAL A 60 -3.02 -13.17 2.38
CA VAL A 60 -4.49 -13.19 2.36
C VAL A 60 -5.03 -14.45 1.64
N PRO A 61 -6.07 -15.11 2.18
CA PRO A 61 -6.59 -16.35 1.61
C PRO A 61 -7.28 -16.15 0.25
N GLU A 62 -7.92 -15.00 0.02
CA GLU A 62 -8.59 -14.71 -1.24
C GLU A 62 -8.56 -13.20 -1.52
N LEU A 63 -8.13 -12.81 -2.72
CA LEU A 63 -8.12 -11.42 -3.15
C LEU A 63 -9.50 -11.08 -3.76
N ARG A 64 -10.58 -11.15 -2.96
CA ARG A 64 -11.92 -10.78 -3.43
C ARG A 64 -11.98 -9.25 -3.59
N THR A 65 -11.85 -8.82 -4.85
CA THR A 65 -11.78 -7.43 -5.34
C THR A 65 -10.61 -6.61 -4.81
N GLU A 66 -10.06 -5.74 -5.66
CA GLU A 66 -8.98 -4.81 -5.28
C GLU A 66 -9.38 -3.86 -4.15
N ASP A 67 -10.69 -3.67 -3.94
CA ASP A 67 -11.25 -2.85 -2.86
C ASP A 67 -10.97 -3.42 -1.46
N VAL A 68 -10.95 -4.75 -1.28
CA VAL A 68 -10.60 -5.35 0.02
C VAL A 68 -9.12 -5.14 0.34
N VAL A 69 -8.26 -5.28 -0.66
CA VAL A 69 -6.81 -5.01 -0.53
C VAL A 69 -6.59 -3.55 -0.16
N ARG A 70 -7.24 -2.62 -0.87
CA ARG A 70 -7.18 -1.19 -0.57
C ARG A 70 -7.63 -0.90 0.87
N ARG A 71 -8.73 -1.49 1.33
CA ARG A 71 -9.28 -1.24 2.67
C ARG A 71 -8.36 -1.74 3.79
N GLU A 72 -7.81 -2.95 3.63
CA GLU A 72 -6.88 -3.52 4.61
C GLU A 72 -5.56 -2.76 4.65
N LEU A 73 -5.05 -2.31 3.51
CA LEU A 73 -3.84 -1.49 3.44
C LEU A 73 -4.03 -0.12 4.06
N ILE A 74 -5.15 0.56 3.75
CA ILE A 74 -5.49 1.81 4.42
C ILE A 74 -5.59 1.60 5.93
N ARG A 75 -6.15 0.48 6.40
CA ARG A 75 -6.20 0.15 7.82
C ARG A 75 -4.80 0.00 8.44
N ILE A 76 -3.89 -0.70 7.78
CA ILE A 76 -2.50 -0.89 8.24
C ILE A 76 -1.78 0.46 8.27
N LEU A 77 -1.84 1.23 7.19
CA LEU A 77 -1.23 2.55 7.11
C LEU A 77 -1.85 3.53 8.14
N ASN A 78 -3.16 3.48 8.36
CA ASN A 78 -3.81 4.31 9.38
C ASN A 78 -3.37 3.92 10.80
N GLY A 79 -3.18 2.62 11.07
CA GLY A 79 -2.73 2.11 12.36
C GLY A 79 -1.29 2.48 12.68
N GLU A 80 -0.39 2.41 11.70
CA GLU A 80 1.04 2.68 11.91
C GLU A 80 1.39 4.17 11.86
N PHE A 81 0.65 4.97 11.08
CA PHE A 81 0.95 6.39 10.87
C PHE A 81 0.00 7.37 11.56
N GLY A 82 -0.99 6.88 12.32
CA GLY A 82 -1.95 7.73 13.05
C GLY A 82 -2.80 8.62 12.13
N LEU A 83 -3.06 8.16 10.90
CA LEU A 83 -3.86 8.89 9.93
C LEU A 83 -5.34 8.79 10.34
N ASN A 84 -5.87 9.90 10.86
CA ASN A 84 -7.23 10.02 11.37
C ASN A 84 -8.24 9.76 10.23
N PRO A 85 -9.27 8.90 10.42
CA PRO A 85 -10.25 8.60 9.40
C PRO A 85 -11.26 9.74 9.31
N TYR A 86 -11.11 10.60 8.30
CA TYR A 86 -12.18 11.47 7.83
C TYR A 86 -12.51 11.13 6.39
#